data_AF-A0A1Z9YTK5-F1
#
_entry.id   AF-A0A1Z9YTK5-F1
#
_cell.length_a   1.000
_cell.length_b   1.000
_cell.length_c   1.000
_cell.angle_alpha   90.00
_cell.angle_beta   90.00
_cell.angle_gamma   90.00
#
_symmetry.space_group_name_H-M   'P 1'
#
loop_
_entity.id
_entity.type
_entity.pdbx_description
1 polymer ?
#
loop_
_entity_poly.entity_id
_entity_poly.type
_entity_poly.pdbx_seq_one_letter_code
_entity_poly.pdbx_strand_id
1 'polypeptide(L)'
;MNIGQAVRYLRKKKGWTQQQLADYSNTSKSNISNLENGNQGYSPAILEYLARAFHCSVAQLFLLAEYLDEEGKVTKDWQHMPIDTLFMQLPKDVQDNLRQLIHLLLKPE
;
A
#
# COMPACT_ATOMS: atom_id res chain seq x y z
N MET A 1 13.76 -5.87 -0.70
CA MET A 1 12.55 -5.10 -1.08
C MET A 1 11.66 -5.97 -1.95
N ASN A 2 10.47 -6.32 -1.47
CA ASN A 2 9.55 -7.22 -2.19
C ASN A 2 8.20 -6.52 -2.42
N ILE A 3 8.03 -5.93 -3.60
CA ILE A 3 6.78 -5.25 -3.98
C ILE A 3 5.60 -6.20 -4.01
N GLY A 4 5.81 -7.47 -4.38
CA GLY A 4 4.78 -8.50 -4.35
C GLY A 4 4.13 -8.65 -2.98
N GLN A 5 4.93 -8.59 -1.91
CA GLN A 5 4.43 -8.65 -0.53
C GLN A 5 3.63 -7.39 -0.15
N ALA A 6 4.08 -6.20 -0.56
CA ALA A 6 3.34 -4.95 -0.34
C ALA A 6 1.97 -4.97 -1.04
N VAL A 7 1.92 -5.42 -2.28
CA VAL A 7 0.68 -5.59 -3.04
C VAL A 7 -0.24 -6.60 -2.36
N ARG A 8 0.30 -7.75 -1.93
CA ARG A 8 -0.46 -8.78 -1.20
C ARG A 8 -1.02 -8.27 0.11
N TYR A 9 -0.23 -7.51 0.87
CA TYR A 9 -0.63 -6.90 2.13
C TYR A 9 -1.81 -5.95 1.92
N LEU A 10 -1.70 -4.99 1.00
CA LEU A 10 -2.77 -4.02 0.72
C LEU A 10 -4.04 -4.70 0.22
N ARG A 11 -3.90 -5.69 -0.67
CA ARG A 11 -5.03 -6.48 -1.17
C ARG A 11 -5.78 -7.16 -0.03
N LYS A 12 -5.06 -7.85 0.86
CA LYS A 12 -5.66 -8.53 2.02
C LYS A 12 -6.30 -7.54 2.98
N LYS A 13 -5.66 -6.39 3.23
CA LYS A 13 -6.21 -5.32 4.09
C LYS A 13 -7.52 -4.75 3.54
N LYS A 14 -7.68 -4.68 2.22
CA LYS A 14 -8.93 -4.29 1.54
C LYS A 14 -9.96 -5.43 1.47
N GLY A 15 -9.63 -6.65 1.89
CA GLY A 15 -10.50 -7.82 1.77
C GLY A 15 -10.68 -8.32 0.33
N TRP A 16 -9.77 -7.97 -0.57
CA TRP A 16 -9.89 -8.29 -2.00
C TRP A 16 -9.31 -9.67 -2.35
N THR A 17 -9.97 -10.36 -3.26
CA THR A 17 -9.43 -11.52 -3.98
C THR A 17 -8.39 -11.07 -5.02
N GLN A 18 -7.52 -11.98 -5.47
CA GLN A 18 -6.58 -11.68 -6.56
C GLN A 18 -7.30 -11.32 -7.87
N GLN A 19 -8.49 -11.89 -8.10
CA GLN A 19 -9.31 -11.54 -9.26
C GLN A 19 -9.80 -10.09 -9.16
N GLN A 20 -10.36 -9.70 -8.02
CA GLN A 20 -10.81 -8.31 -7.81
C GLN A 20 -9.68 -7.31 -7.98
N LEU A 21 -8.49 -7.59 -7.42
CA LEU A 21 -7.33 -6.71 -7.64
C LEU A 21 -6.95 -6.64 -9.12
N ALA A 22 -6.98 -7.77 -9.83
CA ALA A 22 -6.70 -7.80 -11.27
C ALA A 22 -7.71 -6.93 -12.05
N ASP A 23 -8.99 -7.00 -11.71
CA ASP A 23 -10.05 -6.20 -12.31
C ASP A 23 -9.84 -4.70 -12.03
N TYR A 24 -9.48 -4.33 -10.80
CA TYR A 24 -9.22 -2.93 -10.42
C TYR A 24 -7.92 -2.34 -11.00
N SER A 25 -6.95 -3.18 -11.31
CA SER A 25 -5.63 -2.77 -11.82
C SER A 25 -5.42 -3.11 -13.31
N ASN A 26 -6.51 -3.41 -14.03
CA ASN A 26 -6.50 -3.68 -15.47
C ASN A 26 -5.43 -4.69 -15.90
N THR A 27 -5.42 -5.84 -15.24
CA THR A 27 -4.44 -6.91 -15.47
C THR A 27 -5.11 -8.28 -15.33
N SER A 28 -4.34 -9.37 -15.39
CA SER A 28 -4.87 -10.73 -15.16
C SER A 28 -4.63 -11.20 -13.72
N LYS A 29 -5.53 -12.05 -13.22
CA LYS A 29 -5.35 -12.75 -11.94
C LYS A 29 -4.03 -13.52 -11.88
N SER A 30 -3.62 -14.13 -12.99
CA SER A 30 -2.34 -14.84 -13.09
C SER A 30 -1.15 -13.90 -12.88
N ASN A 31 -1.20 -12.70 -13.49
CA ASN A 31 -0.17 -11.69 -13.31
C ASN A 31 -0.10 -11.19 -11.85
N ILE A 32 -1.25 -10.96 -11.20
CA ILE A 32 -1.30 -10.64 -9.77
C ILE A 32 -0.70 -11.76 -8.93
N SER A 33 -1.09 -13.01 -9.19
CA SER A 33 -0.56 -14.17 -8.45
C SER A 33 0.96 -14.31 -8.62
N ASN A 34 1.48 -14.16 -9.84
CA ASN A 34 2.90 -14.24 -10.09
C ASN A 34 3.68 -13.10 -9.44
N LEU A 35 3.13 -11.88 -9.47
CA LEU A 35 3.70 -10.72 -8.79
C LEU A 35 3.76 -10.94 -7.27
N GLU A 36 2.65 -11.35 -6.65
CA GLU A 36 2.57 -11.56 -5.19
C GLU A 36 3.49 -12.67 -4.67
N ASN A 37 3.75 -13.69 -5.50
CA ASN A 37 4.62 -14.80 -5.15
C ASN A 37 6.09 -14.56 -5.57
N GLY A 38 6.41 -13.44 -6.21
CA GLY A 38 7.77 -13.16 -6.71
C GLY A 38 8.18 -13.99 -7.92
N ASN A 39 7.24 -14.65 -8.58
CA ASN A 39 7.49 -15.45 -9.79
C ASN A 39 7.73 -14.58 -11.04
N GLN A 40 7.37 -13.28 -10.97
CA GLN A 40 7.56 -12.33 -12.05
C GLN A 40 7.85 -10.94 -11.50
N GLY A 41 8.68 -10.18 -12.20
CA GLY A 41 8.88 -8.75 -11.97
C GLY A 41 7.68 -7.90 -12.38
N TYR A 42 7.79 -6.60 -12.11
CA TYR A 42 6.79 -5.58 -12.42
C TYR A 42 7.31 -4.58 -13.44
N SER A 43 6.42 -4.10 -14.31
CA SER A 43 6.66 -2.96 -15.18
C SER A 43 6.23 -1.64 -14.51
N PRO A 44 6.72 -0.48 -14.98
CA PRO A 44 6.22 0.82 -14.49
C PRO A 44 4.70 0.97 -14.67
N ALA A 45 4.15 0.47 -15.78
CA ALA A 45 2.72 0.56 -16.07
C ALA A 45 1.87 -0.21 -15.04
N ILE A 46 2.26 -1.44 -14.67
CA ILE A 46 1.50 -2.21 -13.67
C ILE A 46 1.58 -1.57 -12.28
N LEU A 47 2.72 -0.97 -11.91
CA LEU A 47 2.85 -0.23 -10.66
C LEU A 47 1.88 0.95 -10.60
N GLU A 48 1.75 1.72 -11.68
CA GLU A 48 0.81 2.83 -11.78
C GLU A 48 -0.65 2.38 -11.64
N TYR A 49 -1.03 1.26 -12.29
CA TYR A 49 -2.38 0.72 -12.16
C TYR A 49 -2.68 0.22 -10.75
N LEU A 50 -1.72 -0.45 -10.11
CA LEU A 50 -1.85 -0.91 -8.73
C LEU A 50 -1.95 0.27 -7.76
N ALA A 51 -1.08 1.27 -7.91
CA ALA A 51 -1.09 2.48 -7.08
C ALA A 51 -2.44 3.19 -7.15
N ARG A 52 -2.99 3.35 -8.37
CA ARG A 52 -4.32 3.90 -8.59
C ARG A 52 -5.43 3.07 -7.94
N ALA A 53 -5.40 1.74 -8.10
CA ALA A 53 -6.38 0.85 -7.48
C ALA A 53 -6.36 0.95 -5.95
N PHE A 54 -5.18 1.10 -5.35
CA PHE A 54 -5.05 1.26 -3.90
C PHE A 54 -5.25 2.70 -3.39
N HIS A 55 -5.40 3.67 -4.30
CA HIS A 55 -5.44 5.11 -3.99
C HIS A 55 -4.20 5.60 -3.23
N CYS A 56 -3.02 5.19 -3.69
CA CYS A 56 -1.72 5.59 -3.16
C CYS A 56 -0.77 5.97 -4.30
N SER A 57 0.43 6.46 -3.99
CA SER A 57 1.49 6.66 -4.98
C SER A 57 2.34 5.41 -5.17
N VAL A 58 3.03 5.31 -6.31
CA VAL A 58 4.02 4.23 -6.54
C VAL A 58 5.13 4.26 -5.48
N ALA A 59 5.57 5.46 -5.07
CA ALA A 59 6.55 5.60 -3.99
C ALA A 59 6.07 4.99 -2.67
N GLN A 60 4.78 5.12 -2.33
CA GLN A 60 4.20 4.50 -1.14
C GLN A 60 4.17 2.97 -1.22
N LEU A 61 4.02 2.38 -2.41
CA LEU A 61 4.16 0.93 -2.59
C LEU A 61 5.59 0.46 -2.30
N PHE A 62 6.58 1.20 -2.78
CA PHE A 62 7.99 0.92 -2.52
C PHE A 62 8.33 1.04 -1.04
N LEU A 63 7.91 2.15 -0.42
CA LEU A 63 8.10 2.40 0.99
C LEU A 63 7.52 1.25 1.82
N LEU A 64 6.27 0.87 1.56
CA LEU A 64 5.65 -0.27 2.24
C LEU A 64 6.44 -1.57 2.04
N ALA A 65 6.99 -1.82 0.85
CA ALA A 65 7.79 -3.02 0.57
C ALA A 65 9.15 -3.06 1.29
N GLU A 66 9.63 -1.93 1.81
CA GLU A 66 10.82 -1.85 2.67
C GLU A 66 10.50 -2.17 4.14
N TYR A 67 9.27 -1.85 4.58
CA TYR A 67 8.81 -2.08 5.96
C TYR A 67 8.10 -3.42 6.18
N LEU A 68 8.03 -4.29 5.17
CA LEU A 68 7.50 -5.64 5.32
C LEU A 68 8.64 -6.64 5.52
N ASP A 69 8.52 -7.49 6.54
CA ASP A 69 9.39 -8.65 6.71
C ASP A 69 9.10 -9.74 5.67
N GLU A 70 9.89 -10.82 5.67
CA GLU A 70 9.75 -11.93 4.72
C GLU A 70 8.37 -12.61 4.84
N GLU A 71 7.73 -12.54 6.00
CA GLU A 71 6.39 -13.04 6.28
C GLU A 71 5.27 -12.06 5.88
N GLY A 72 5.60 -10.87 5.38
CA GLY A 72 4.63 -9.84 4.99
C GLY A 72 3.94 -9.18 6.19
N LYS A 73 4.57 -9.20 7.37
CA LYS A 73 4.18 -8.41 8.52
C LYS A 73 4.94 -7.10 8.48
N VAL A 74 4.27 -6.04 8.94
CA VAL A 74 4.93 -4.75 9.15
C VAL A 74 5.97 -4.93 10.24
N THR A 75 7.23 -4.65 9.93
CA THR A 75 8.30 -4.61 10.92
C THR A 75 7.86 -3.64 12.01
N LYS A 76 7.78 -4.13 13.26
CA LYS A 76 7.26 -3.35 14.40
C LYS A 76 8.27 -2.30 14.88
N ASP A 77 8.97 -1.65 13.96
CA ASP A 77 9.76 -0.48 14.25
C ASP A 77 8.92 0.77 13.98
N TRP A 78 8.00 1.05 14.91
CA TRP A 78 7.07 2.17 14.82
C TRP A 78 7.82 3.51 14.93
N GLN A 79 9.08 3.49 15.36
CA GLN A 79 9.93 4.68 15.51
C GLN A 79 10.56 5.13 14.20
N HIS A 80 10.78 4.21 13.25
CA HIS A 80 11.39 4.50 11.95
C HIS A 80 10.40 4.42 10.78
N MET A 81 9.11 4.19 11.06
CA MET A 81 8.08 4.17 10.05
C MET A 81 7.69 5.61 9.63
N PRO A 82 7.63 5.91 8.33
CA PRO A 82 7.19 7.19 7.81
C PRO A 82 5.77 7.52 8.26
N ILE A 83 5.53 8.79 8.58
CA ILE A 83 4.25 9.25 9.12
C ILE A 83 3.09 8.93 8.17
N ASP A 84 3.29 8.98 6.86
CA ASP A 84 2.28 8.65 5.87
C ASP A 84 1.90 7.16 5.89
N THR A 85 2.88 6.28 6.13
CA THR A 85 2.66 4.84 6.27
C THR A 85 1.88 4.51 7.54
N LEU A 86 2.24 5.16 8.66
CA LEU A 86 1.46 5.08 9.90
C LEU A 86 0.03 5.58 9.68
N PHE A 87 -0.13 6.73 9.03
CA PHE A 87 -1.43 7.34 8.74
C PHE A 87 -2.34 6.40 7.93
N MET A 88 -1.81 5.72 6.90
CA MET A 88 -2.55 4.75 6.10
C MET A 88 -3.04 3.52 6.88
N GLN A 89 -2.41 3.20 8.01
CA GLN A 89 -2.81 2.07 8.88
C GLN A 89 -3.95 2.40 9.83
N LEU A 90 -4.22 3.67 10.08
CA LEU A 90 -5.23 4.08 11.06
C LEU A 90 -6.66 3.87 10.55
N PRO A 91 -7.62 3.64 11.45
CA PRO A 91 -9.05 3.70 11.16
C PRO A 91 -9.46 5.02 10.50
N LYS A 92 -10.52 5.00 9.70
CA LYS A 92 -10.91 6.14 8.86
C LYS A 92 -11.27 7.38 9.67
N ASP A 93 -11.99 7.20 10.77
CA ASP A 93 -12.33 8.23 11.75
C ASP A 93 -11.10 8.88 12.38
N VAL A 94 -10.09 8.06 12.73
CA VAL A 94 -8.82 8.56 13.28
C VAL A 94 -8.02 9.36 12.24
N GLN A 95 -7.99 8.87 10.99
CA GLN A 95 -7.38 9.60 9.88
C GLN A 95 -8.03 10.98 9.70
N ASP A 96 -9.35 11.04 9.76
CA ASP A 96 -10.10 12.28 9.54
C ASP A 96 -9.86 13.28 10.69
N ASN A 97 -9.84 12.81 11.94
CA ASN A 97 -9.49 13.64 13.11
C ASN A 97 -8.06 14.20 13.01
N LEU A 98 -7.08 13.38 12.63
CA LEU A 98 -5.70 13.82 12.47
C LEU A 98 -5.55 14.86 11.35
N ARG A 99 -6.28 14.70 10.24
CA ARG A 99 -6.30 15.71 9.16
C ARG A 99 -6.85 17.04 9.66
N GLN A 100 -7.92 17.03 10.45
CA GLN A 100 -8.47 18.26 11.04
C GLN A 100 -7.45 18.94 11.96
N LEU A 101 -6.77 18.17 12.82
CA LEU A 101 -5.73 18.72 13.69
C LEU A 101 -4.58 19.34 12.89
N ILE A 102 -4.05 18.64 11.90
CA ILE A 102 -2.98 19.16 11.03
C ILE A 102 -3.44 20.44 10.34
N HIS A 103 -4.67 20.49 9.84
CA HIS A 103 -5.24 21.68 9.22
C HIS A 103 -5.34 22.86 10.19
N LEU A 104 -5.69 22.61 11.46
CA LEU A 104 -5.71 23.66 12.49
C LEU A 104 -4.31 24.20 12.78
N LEU A 105 -3.30 23.32 12.83
CA LEU A 105 -1.92 23.70 13.15
C LEU A 105 -1.20 24.42 12.00
N LEU A 106 -1.57 24.12 10.75
CA LEU A 106 -0.92 24.68 9.56
C LEU A 106 -1.66 25.87 8.95
N LYS A 107 -2.88 26.20 9.41
CA LYS A 107 -3.57 27.41 8.98
C LYS A 107 -2.81 28.64 9.54
N PRO A 108 -2.23 29.50 8.70
CA PRO A 108 -1.77 30.80 9.16
C PRO A 108 -2.98 31.65 9.53
N GLU A 109 -2.80 32.54 10.52
CA GLU A 109 -3.82 33.53 10.94
C GLU A 109 -4.35 34.37 9.77
#